data_AF-A0A6G4MVL3-F1
#
_entry.id   AF-A0A6G4MVL3-F1
#
_cell.length_a   1.000
_cell.length_b   1.000
_cell.length_c   1.000
_cell.angle_alpha   90.00
_cell.angle_beta   90.00
_cell.angle_gamma   90.00
#
_symmetry.space_group_name_H-M   'P 1'
#
loop_
_entity.id
_entity.type
_entity.pdbx_description
1 polymer ?
#
loop_
_entity_poly.entity_id
_entity_poly.type
_entity_poly.pdbx_seq_one_letter_code
_entity_poly.pdbx_strand_id
1 'polypeptide(L)'
;AQDWLVLTQLTPHNAAAVGIVMSLQFGPQLLLLPWTGFAADHYDQRKLLIVTQAVMGLLALTLGVFTITGFVELWHVYVFAFLSGCASAFDAPVRQIFVAELVAEKDLSNAIALNSTSFNMARMIGPAVAGLTIASVGT
;
A
#
# COMPACT_ATOMS: atom_id res chain seq x y z
N ALA A 1 -4.85 7.99 3.13
CA ALA A 1 -6.18 7.80 3.76
C ALA A 1 -6.05 7.47 5.24
N GLN A 2 -5.27 6.44 5.63
CA GLN A 2 -4.99 6.14 7.05
C GLN A 2 -4.39 7.32 7.84
N ASP A 3 -3.41 8.03 7.25
CA ASP A 3 -2.80 9.19 7.92
C ASP A 3 -3.80 10.30 8.20
N TRP A 4 -4.81 10.47 7.34
CA TRP A 4 -5.83 11.50 7.51
C TRP A 4 -6.76 11.18 8.67
N LEU A 5 -7.13 9.90 8.84
CA LEU A 5 -8.03 9.42 9.90
C LEU A 5 -7.36 9.49 11.29
N VAL A 6 -6.04 9.22 11.36
CA VAL A 6 -5.23 9.40 12.58
C VAL A 6 -5.05 10.88 12.93
N LEU A 7 -4.89 11.74 11.91
CA LEU A 7 -4.68 13.17 12.09
C LEU A 7 -5.95 13.94 12.48
N THR A 8 -7.14 13.50 12.05
CA THR A 8 -8.39 14.26 12.23
C THR A 8 -9.34 13.72 13.30
N GLN A 9 -9.42 12.40 13.54
CA GLN A 9 -10.46 11.81 14.39
C GLN A 9 -9.97 11.29 15.75
N LEU A 10 -8.72 10.82 15.85
CA LEU A 10 -8.30 10.01 17.02
C LEU A 10 -7.29 10.68 17.96
N THR A 11 -6.57 11.72 17.53
CA THR A 11 -5.59 12.39 18.41
C THR A 11 -5.46 13.86 18.02
N PRO A 12 -6.04 14.81 18.79
CA PRO A 12 -5.69 16.21 18.60
C PRO A 12 -4.19 16.37 18.85
N HIS A 13 -3.43 16.68 17.79
CA HIS A 13 -2.02 17.09 17.85
C HIS A 13 -0.99 16.09 18.42
N ASN A 14 -1.01 14.80 18.04
CA ASN A 14 0.08 13.89 18.44
C ASN A 14 0.87 13.32 17.25
N ALA A 15 1.96 14.00 16.88
CA ALA A 15 2.90 13.61 15.82
C ALA A 15 3.53 12.22 16.04
N ALA A 16 3.59 11.72 17.28
CA ALA A 16 4.13 10.40 17.57
C ALA A 16 3.26 9.26 17.01
N ALA A 17 1.93 9.41 16.99
CA ALA A 17 1.02 8.38 16.48
C ALA A 17 1.18 8.18 14.96
N VAL A 18 1.34 9.28 14.21
CA VAL A 18 1.66 9.26 12.77
C VAL A 18 3.03 8.63 12.53
N GLY A 19 4.03 8.98 13.36
CA GLY A 19 5.36 8.37 13.28
C GLY A 19 5.35 6.85 13.47
N ILE A 20 4.51 6.33 14.36
CA ILE A 20 4.33 4.89 14.58
C ILE A 20 3.66 4.23 13.37
N VAL A 21 2.61 4.83 12.80
CA VAL A 21 1.96 4.30 11.58
C VAL A 21 2.95 4.24 10.42
N MET A 22 3.73 5.30 10.20
CA MET A 22 4.75 5.31 9.15
C MET A 22 5.82 4.25 9.41
N SER A 23 6.26 4.09 10.66
CA SER A 23 7.22 3.05 11.04
C SER A 23 6.67 1.64 10.82
N LEU A 24 5.37 1.42 11.04
CA LEU A 24 4.71 0.14 10.77
C LEU A 24 4.42 -0.09 9.29
N GLN A 25 4.30 0.96 8.47
CA GLN A 25 4.13 0.84 7.03
C GLN A 25 5.45 0.51 6.32
N PHE A 26 6.54 1.17 6.72
CA PHE A 26 7.85 1.03 6.08
C PHE A 26 8.80 0.05 6.80
N GLY A 27 8.62 -0.16 8.10
CA GLY A 27 9.44 -1.08 8.90
C GLY A 27 9.40 -2.53 8.42
N PRO A 28 8.22 -3.10 8.10
CA PRO A 28 8.15 -4.47 7.57
C PRO A 28 8.86 -4.61 6.24
N GLN A 29 8.87 -3.59 5.37
CA GLN A 29 9.61 -3.65 4.11
C GLN A 29 11.11 -3.82 4.34
N LEU A 30 11.67 -3.09 5.31
CA LEU A 30 13.09 -3.20 5.68
C LEU A 30 13.43 -4.56 6.29
N LEU A 31 12.57 -5.09 7.16
CA LEU A 31 12.82 -6.35 7.85
C LEU A 31 12.59 -7.58 6.97
N LEU A 32 11.61 -7.52 6.07
CA LEU A 32 11.25 -8.63 5.19
C LEU A 32 12.03 -8.65 3.87
N LEU A 33 12.91 -7.66 3.64
CA LEU A 33 13.73 -7.56 2.43
C LEU A 33 14.48 -8.85 2.03
N PRO A 34 15.07 -9.64 2.96
CA PRO A 34 15.72 -10.90 2.59
C PRO A 34 14.72 -11.99 2.20
N TRP A 35 13.56 -12.04 2.86
CA TRP A 35 12.50 -13.01 2.58
C TRP A 35 11.74 -12.69 1.30
N THR A 36 11.59 -11.42 0.96
CA THR A 36 10.91 -10.99 -0.26
C THR A 36 11.74 -11.33 -1.50
N GLY A 37 13.07 -11.19 -1.43
CA GLY A 37 13.98 -11.65 -2.49
C GLY A 37 13.89 -13.16 -2.71
N PHE A 38 13.99 -13.95 -1.63
CA PHE A 38 13.84 -15.41 -1.72
C PHE A 38 12.49 -15.83 -2.31
N ALA A 39 11.39 -15.18 -1.89
CA ALA A 39 10.06 -15.47 -2.41
C ALA A 39 9.91 -15.07 -3.89
N ALA A 40 10.50 -13.94 -4.30
CA ALA A 40 10.46 -13.49 -5.68
C ALA A 40 11.22 -14.42 -6.64
N ASP A 41 12.29 -15.06 -6.15
CA ASP A 41 13.12 -15.97 -6.96
C ASP A 41 12.54 -17.40 -7.05
N HIS A 42 11.80 -17.85 -6.02
CA HIS A 42 11.33 -19.24 -5.93
C HIS A 42 9.85 -19.46 -6.31
N TYR A 43 9.04 -18.40 -6.33
CA TYR A 43 7.62 -18.50 -6.66
C TYR A 43 7.29 -17.77 -7.96
N ASP A 44 6.18 -18.19 -8.59
CA ASP A 44 5.64 -17.54 -9.78
C ASP A 44 5.24 -16.08 -9.46
N GLN A 45 5.98 -15.15 -10.05
CA GLN A 45 5.86 -13.71 -9.83
C GLN A 45 4.44 -13.20 -10.12
N ARG A 46 3.79 -13.74 -11.16
CA ARG A 46 2.42 -13.35 -11.51
C ARG A 46 1.43 -13.75 -10.43
N LYS A 47 1.56 -14.96 -9.88
CA LYS A 47 0.69 -15.43 -8.80
C LYS A 47 0.92 -14.65 -7.52
N LEU A 48 2.18 -14.36 -7.19
CA LEU A 48 2.52 -13.52 -6.05
C LEU A 48 1.90 -12.12 -6.16
N LEU A 49 1.98 -11.48 -7.33
CA LEU A 49 1.36 -10.17 -7.55
C LEU A 49 -0.16 -10.18 -7.39
N ILE A 50 -0.82 -11.22 -7.91
CA ILE A 50 -2.28 -11.35 -7.75
C ILE A 50 -2.64 -11.50 -6.27
N VAL A 51 -1.88 -12.30 -5.51
CA VAL A 51 -2.12 -12.51 -4.08
C VAL A 51 -1.86 -11.23 -3.28
N THR A 52 -0.75 -10.53 -3.50
CA THR A 52 -0.44 -9.29 -2.79
C THR A 52 -1.48 -8.20 -3.08
N GLN A 53 -1.87 -8.03 -4.34
CA GLN A 53 -2.92 -7.08 -4.73
C GLN A 53 -4.28 -7.44 -4.11
N ALA A 54 -4.65 -8.72 -4.11
CA ALA A 54 -5.90 -9.17 -3.49
C ALA A 54 -5.89 -8.93 -1.98
N VAL A 55 -4.78 -9.20 -1.30
CA VAL A 55 -4.62 -8.93 0.14
C VAL A 55 -4.70 -7.42 0.42
N MET A 56 -3.99 -6.59 -0.34
CA MET A 56 -4.05 -5.13 -0.17
C MET A 56 -5.46 -4.58 -0.41
N GLY A 57 -6.16 -5.07 -1.44
CA GLY A 57 -7.55 -4.72 -1.72
C GLY A 57 -8.50 -5.15 -0.61
N LEU A 58 -8.36 -6.37 -0.08
CA LEU A 58 -9.16 -6.87 1.03
C LEU A 58 -8.93 -6.07 2.32
N LEU A 59 -7.67 -5.74 2.62
CA LEU A 59 -7.30 -4.90 3.76
C LEU A 59 -7.93 -3.50 3.64
N ALA A 60 -7.86 -2.89 2.46
CA ALA A 60 -8.46 -1.59 2.18
C ALA A 60 -9.99 -1.62 2.31
N LEU A 61 -10.65 -2.64 1.77
CA LEU A 61 -12.10 -2.82 1.88
C LEU A 61 -12.53 -3.00 3.34
N THR A 62 -11.82 -3.85 4.09
CA THR A 62 -12.16 -4.12 5.50
C THR A 62 -12.01 -2.86 6.35
N LEU A 63 -10.92 -2.11 6.16
CA LEU A 63 -10.72 -0.82 6.82
C LEU A 63 -11.81 0.20 6.43
N GLY A 64 -12.19 0.24 5.15
CA GLY A 64 -13.27 1.10 4.65
C GLY A 64 -14.63 0.79 5.29
N VAL A 65 -14.98 -0.49 5.40
CA VAL A 65 -16.22 -0.95 6.08
C VAL A 65 -16.18 -0.58 7.56
N PHE A 66 -15.06 -0.80 8.24
CA PHE A 66 -14.90 -0.42 9.65
C PHE A 66 -15.05 1.09 9.83
N THR A 67 -14.55 1.87 8.88
CA THR A 67 -14.65 3.34 8.90
C THR A 67 -16.10 3.80 8.77
N ILE A 68 -16.87 3.19 7.86
CA ILE A 68 -18.30 3.52 7.64
C ILE A 68 -19.16 3.08 8.83
N THR A 69 -18.81 1.95 9.47
CA THR A 69 -19.57 1.40 10.60
C THR A 69 -19.25 2.06 11.94
N GLY A 70 -18.26 2.95 12.00
CA GLY A 70 -17.90 3.70 13.21
C GLY A 70 -17.13 2.89 14.26
N PHE A 71 -16.74 1.65 13.96
CA PHE A 71 -15.97 0.77 14.87
C PHE A 71 -14.44 0.90 14.71
N VAL A 72 -13.96 1.94 14.01
CA VAL A 72 -12.51 2.15 13.83
C VAL A 72 -11.87 2.57 15.15
N GLU A 73 -11.11 1.64 15.72
CA GLU A 73 -10.17 1.93 16.80
C GLU A 73 -8.73 2.01 16.28
N LEU A 74 -7.88 2.72 17.03
CA LEU A 74 -6.47 2.97 16.71
C LEU A 74 -5.66 1.68 16.48
N TRP A 75 -5.96 0.62 17.25
CA TRP A 75 -5.32 -0.69 17.10
C TRP A 75 -5.62 -1.36 15.76
N HIS A 76 -6.82 -1.20 15.21
CA HIS A 76 -7.15 -1.71 13.88
C HIS A 76 -6.25 -1.05 12.83
N VAL A 77 -6.08 0.27 12.91
CA VAL A 77 -5.22 1.03 11.98
C VAL A 77 -3.78 0.53 12.01
N TYR A 78 -3.23 0.26 13.20
CA TYR A 78 -1.88 -0.30 13.34
C TYR A 78 -1.74 -1.69 12.72
N VAL A 79 -2.70 -2.58 12.94
CA VAL A 79 -2.70 -3.94 12.35
C VAL A 79 -2.81 -3.87 10.83
N PHE A 80 -3.72 -3.04 10.30
CA PHE A 80 -3.87 -2.85 8.86
C PHE A 80 -2.63 -2.21 8.23
N ALA A 81 -2.02 -1.23 8.89
CA ALA A 81 -0.79 -0.59 8.41
C ALA A 81 0.37 -1.60 8.36
N PHE A 82 0.52 -2.43 9.39
CA PHE A 82 1.55 -3.48 9.44
C PHE A 82 1.32 -4.54 8.35
N LEU A 83 0.10 -5.08 8.22
CA LEU A 83 -0.22 -6.08 7.20
C LEU A 83 -0.06 -5.54 5.78
N SER A 84 -0.47 -4.28 5.56
CA SER A 84 -0.27 -3.60 4.28
C SER A 84 1.20 -3.36 3.98
N GLY A 85 2.01 -3.00 5.00
CA GLY A 85 3.46 -2.87 4.88
C GLY A 85 4.12 -4.20 4.50
N CYS A 86 3.71 -5.30 5.13
CA CYS A 86 4.14 -6.65 4.77
C CYS A 86 3.79 -6.98 3.32
N ALA A 87 2.53 -6.81 2.89
CA ALA A 87 2.10 -7.10 1.53
C ALA A 87 2.86 -6.25 0.48
N SER A 88 3.07 -4.96 0.79
CA SER A 88 3.82 -4.03 -0.06
C SER A 88 5.31 -4.38 -0.17
N ALA A 89 5.88 -5.06 0.82
CA ALA A 89 7.26 -5.53 0.80
C ALA A 89 7.50 -6.59 -0.29
N PHE A 90 6.50 -7.44 -0.55
CA PHE A 90 6.57 -8.45 -1.61
C PHE A 90 6.16 -7.88 -2.96
N ASP A 91 5.19 -6.97 -3.00
CA ASP A 91 4.64 -6.44 -4.25
C ASP A 91 5.67 -5.64 -5.07
N ALA A 92 6.45 -4.76 -4.43
CA ALA A 92 7.42 -3.90 -5.11
C ALA A 92 8.52 -4.67 -5.89
N PRO A 93 9.28 -5.61 -5.30
CA PRO A 93 10.32 -6.36 -6.02
C PRO A 93 9.72 -7.30 -7.08
N VAL A 94 8.62 -8.00 -6.76
CA VAL A 94 7.99 -8.94 -7.71
C VAL A 94 7.46 -8.21 -8.94
N ARG A 95 6.90 -7.01 -8.78
CA ARG A 95 6.42 -6.17 -9.89
C ARG A 95 7.56 -5.74 -10.80
N GLN A 96 8.71 -5.39 -10.24
CA GLN A 96 9.88 -4.97 -11.02
C GLN A 96 10.43 -6.13 -11.86
N ILE A 97 10.53 -7.33 -11.28
CA ILE A 97 11.02 -8.52 -11.99
C ILE A 97 10.02 -8.94 -13.08
N PHE A 98 8.72 -8.98 -12.77
CA PHE A 98 7.70 -9.34 -13.74
C PHE A 98 7.64 -8.40 -14.95
N VAL A 99 7.78 -7.08 -14.74
CA VAL A 99 7.88 -6.11 -15.83
C VAL A 99 9.14 -6.34 -16.66
N ALA A 100 10.25 -6.73 -16.03
CA ALA A 100 11.49 -7.03 -16.74
C ALA A 100 11.42 -8.32 -17.58
N GLU A 101 10.68 -9.34 -17.15
CA GLU A 101 10.47 -10.56 -17.93
C GLU A 101 9.55 -10.37 -19.15
N LEU A 102 8.61 -9.42 -19.07
CA LEU A 102 7.62 -9.16 -20.13
C LEU A 102 8.10 -8.26 -21.26
N VAL A 103 9.25 -7.59 -21.09
CA VAL A 103 9.71 -6.54 -21.99
C VAL A 103 11.12 -6.85 -22.47
N ALA A 104 11.37 -6.74 -23.78
CA ALA A 104 12.70 -6.89 -24.33
C ALA A 104 13.65 -5.84 -23.73
N GLU A 105 14.91 -6.20 -23.47
CA GLU A 105 15.90 -5.35 -22.76
C GLU A 105 15.99 -3.91 -23.31
N LYS A 106 15.80 -3.74 -24.62
CA LYS A 106 15.75 -2.45 -25.35
C LYS A 106 14.58 -1.53 -24.95
N ASP A 107 13.45 -2.09 -24.52
CA ASP A 107 12.21 -1.37 -24.19
C ASP A 107 12.01 -1.26 -22.67
N LEU A 108 12.88 -1.88 -21.87
CA LEU A 108 12.77 -1.98 -20.41
C LEU A 108 12.71 -0.61 -19.74
N SER A 109 13.59 0.32 -20.15
CA SER A 109 13.62 1.68 -19.59
C SER A 109 12.32 2.44 -19.86
N ASN A 110 11.73 2.27 -21.06
CA ASN A 110 10.46 2.91 -21.42
C ASN A 110 9.28 2.28 -20.67
N ALA A 111 9.29 0.95 -20.48
CA ALA A 111 8.28 0.25 -19.70
C ALA A 111 8.32 0.63 -18.20
N ILE A 112 9.52 0.72 -17.62
CA ILE A 112 9.72 1.20 -16.25
C ILE A 112 9.26 2.65 -16.13
N ALA A 113 9.59 3.51 -17.11
CA ALA A 113 9.13 4.89 -17.13
C ALA A 113 7.60 4.96 -17.16
N LEU A 114 6.93 4.23 -18.06
CA LEU A 114 5.47 4.23 -18.18
C LEU A 114 4.77 3.70 -16.93
N ASN A 115 5.29 2.60 -16.34
CA ASN A 115 4.78 2.07 -15.08
C ASN A 115 4.95 3.08 -13.93
N SER A 116 6.12 3.72 -13.85
CA SER A 116 6.40 4.76 -12.86
C SER A 116 5.47 5.96 -13.03
N THR A 117 5.23 6.41 -14.26
CA THR A 117 4.30 7.50 -14.56
C THR A 117 2.88 7.13 -14.15
N SER A 118 2.43 5.91 -14.45
CA SER A 118 1.10 5.41 -14.05
C SER A 118 0.96 5.37 -12.52
N PHE A 119 1.98 4.90 -11.81
CA PHE A 119 1.98 4.82 -10.36
C PHE A 119 2.00 6.21 -9.69
N ASN A 120 2.80 7.13 -10.23
CA ASN A 120 2.84 8.51 -9.73
C ASN A 120 1.54 9.26 -10.03
N MET A 121 0.93 9.05 -11.20
CA MET A 121 -0.41 9.57 -11.48
C MET A 121 -1.46 9.02 -10.50
N ALA A 122 -1.44 7.72 -10.22
CA ALA A 122 -2.34 7.12 -9.23
C ALA A 122 -2.11 7.69 -7.82
N ARG A 123 -0.84 7.93 -7.41
CA ARG A 123 -0.51 8.58 -6.14
C ARG A 123 -0.93 10.06 -6.08
N MET A 124 -0.97 10.75 -7.22
CA MET A 124 -1.40 12.14 -7.30
C MET A 124 -2.93 12.27 -7.30
N ILE A 125 -3.60 11.48 -8.13
CA ILE A 125 -5.05 11.55 -8.35
C ILE A 125 -5.81 10.82 -7.22
N GLY A 126 -5.25 9.73 -6.71
CA GLY A 126 -5.89 8.87 -5.68
C GLY A 126 -6.33 9.64 -4.44
N PRO A 127 -5.46 10.43 -3.79
CA PRO A 127 -5.84 11.27 -2.64
C PRO A 127 -6.87 12.35 -2.99
N ALA A 128 -6.83 12.92 -4.20
CA ALA A 128 -7.79 13.93 -4.63
C ALA A 128 -9.20 13.33 -4.79
N VAL A 129 -9.31 12.16 -5.43
CA VAL A 129 -10.57 11.41 -5.56
C VAL A 129 -11.06 10.92 -4.19
N ALA A 130 -10.15 10.44 -3.34
CA ALA A 130 -10.47 10.06 -1.97
C ALA A 130 -10.99 11.25 -1.15
N GLY A 131 -10.37 12.42 -1.27
CA GLY A 131 -10.82 13.65 -0.61
C GLY A 131 -12.21 14.09 -1.09
N LEU A 132 -12.48 14.03 -2.40
CA LEU A 132 -13.79 14.36 -2.97
C LEU A 132 -14.89 13.36 -2.55
N THR A 133 -14.56 12.07 -2.48
CA THR A 133 -15.51 11.04 -2.02
C THR A 133 -15.79 11.14 -0.53
N ILE A 134 -14.80 11.47 0.29
CA ILE A 134 -15.01 11.80 1.71
C ILE A 134 -15.90 13.05 1.80
N ALA A 135 -15.60 14.12 1.06
CA ALA A 135 -16.39 15.35 1.09
C ALA A 135 -17.84 15.17 0.61
N SER A 136 -18.13 14.21 -0.28
CA SER A 136 -19.47 13.97 -0.81
C SER A 136 -20.27 12.90 -0.06
N VAL A 137 -19.62 11.90 0.53
CA VAL A 137 -20.26 10.77 1.24
C VAL A 137 -20.21 10.92 2.77
N GLY A 138 -19.28 11.70 3.34
CA GLY A 138 -19.28 12.02 4.78
C GLY A 138 -18.15 12.92 5.27
N THR A 139 -18.51 14.14 5.68
CA THR A 139 -18.96 14.45 7.06
C THR A 139 -20.17 15.36 7.00
#